data_AF-A0A7S2IR92-F1
#
_entry.id   AF-A0A7S2IR92-F1
#
_cell.length_a   1.000
_cell.length_b   1.000
_cell.length_c   1.000
_cell.angle_alpha   90.00
_cell.angle_beta   90.00
_cell.angle_gamma   90.00
#
_symmetry.space_group_name_H-M   'P 1'
#
loop_
_entity.id
_entity.type
_entity.pdbx_description
1 polymer ?
#
loop_
_entity_poly.entity_id
_entity_poly.type
_entity_poly.pdbx_seq_one_letter_code
_entity_poly.pdbx_strand_id
1 'polypeptide(L)'
;QRERANYMLWVSNNNEIERLERFCIAYEYVQVKHRLESKNQLLDELETSLQQLVDDVRGLEQRDKEAQKEMKERTAARDTQRSEKLKQLEEDSSKLTKEIASCESKLKNRESDLQAHLENQKQSNVAMAELQKQAEAKEKVAKREQEKFDALAAQEATYKKDIEKAQWSMQALTAGMSAQAGPEATAEGEGKSLREQLLDAQTKLSEMDADLKKRNMAISSFQERIA
;
A
#
# COMPACT_ATOMS: atom_id res chain seq x y z
N GLN A 1 -90.13 107.12 66.35
CA GLN A 1 -90.30 105.64 66.21
C GLN A 1 -89.88 105.13 64.84
N ARG A 2 -90.27 105.78 63.73
CA ARG A 2 -89.94 105.38 62.35
C ARG A 2 -88.43 105.33 62.03
N GLU A 3 -87.66 106.31 62.51
CA GLU A 3 -86.20 106.37 62.28
C GLU A 3 -85.45 105.22 62.96
N ARG A 4 -85.86 104.83 64.18
CA ARG A 4 -85.28 103.70 64.90
C ARG A 4 -85.53 102.38 64.15
N ALA A 5 -86.72 102.19 63.58
CA ALA A 5 -87.04 101.01 62.78
C ALA A 5 -86.20 100.95 61.48
N ASN A 6 -86.03 102.09 60.80
CA ASN A 6 -85.20 102.19 59.60
C ASN A 6 -83.72 101.91 59.89
N TYR A 7 -83.19 102.44 61.00
CA TYR A 7 -81.81 102.16 61.41
C TYR A 7 -81.61 100.68 61.77
N MET A 8 -82.55 100.06 62.50
CA MET A 8 -82.46 98.62 62.81
C MET A 8 -82.53 97.75 61.55
N LEU A 9 -83.34 98.14 60.56
CA LEU A 9 -83.38 97.47 59.25
C LEU A 9 -82.05 97.64 58.49
N TRP A 10 -81.47 98.84 58.50
CA TRP A 10 -80.17 99.10 57.89
C TRP A 10 -79.05 98.28 58.55
N VAL A 11 -78.99 98.26 59.89
CA VAL A 11 -78.01 97.44 60.63
C VAL A 11 -78.19 95.96 60.32
N SER A 12 -79.44 95.46 60.29
CA SER A 12 -79.72 94.06 59.94
C SER A 12 -79.29 93.73 58.52
N ASN A 13 -79.53 94.63 57.55
CA ASN A 13 -79.12 94.43 56.16
C ASN A 13 -77.60 94.48 56.02
N ASN A 14 -76.94 95.45 56.67
CA ASN A 14 -75.48 95.54 56.67
C ASN A 14 -74.83 94.28 57.27
N ASN A 15 -75.36 93.76 58.37
CA ASN A 15 -74.88 92.49 58.95
C ASN A 15 -75.10 91.29 58.02
N GLU A 16 -76.20 91.28 57.27
CA GLU A 16 -76.48 90.24 56.28
C GLU A 16 -75.52 90.31 55.10
N ILE A 17 -75.22 91.53 54.61
CA ILE A 17 -74.23 91.77 53.55
C ILE A 17 -72.85 91.30 54.01
N GLU A 18 -72.39 91.70 55.20
CA GLU A 18 -71.11 91.22 55.73
C GLU A 18 -71.07 89.69 55.90
N ARG A 19 -72.20 89.07 56.27
CA ARG A 19 -72.29 87.61 56.38
C ARG A 19 -72.17 86.94 55.02
N LEU A 20 -72.83 87.48 54.00
CA LEU A 20 -72.75 86.99 52.62
C LEU A 20 -71.34 87.15 52.06
N GLU A 21 -70.69 88.29 52.29
CA GLU A 21 -69.30 88.51 51.88
C GLU A 21 -68.35 87.47 52.50
N ARG A 22 -68.44 87.25 53.82
CA ARG A 22 -67.66 86.21 54.51
C ARG A 22 -67.96 84.81 53.96
N PHE A 23 -69.22 84.52 53.65
CA PHE A 23 -69.61 83.24 53.06
C PHE A 23 -69.01 83.05 51.66
N CYS A 24 -69.08 84.04 50.79
CA CYS A 24 -68.49 83.99 49.45
C CYS A 24 -66.97 83.75 49.52
N ILE A 25 -66.26 84.48 50.38
CA ILE A 25 -64.82 84.30 50.60
C ILE A 25 -64.50 82.88 51.10
N ALA A 26 -65.26 82.39 52.09
CA ALA A 26 -65.06 81.03 52.62
C ALA A 26 -65.32 79.96 51.55
N TYR A 27 -66.36 80.13 50.73
CA TYR A 27 -66.68 79.23 49.64
C TYR A 27 -65.58 79.19 48.57
N GLU A 28 -65.10 80.35 48.14
CA GLU A 28 -63.98 80.45 47.19
C GLU A 28 -62.71 79.82 47.76
N TYR A 29 -62.40 80.08 49.04
CA TYR A 29 -61.27 79.47 49.72
C TYR A 29 -61.35 77.94 49.71
N VAL A 30 -62.51 77.37 50.06
CA VAL A 30 -62.71 75.91 50.05
C VAL A 30 -62.56 75.34 48.64
N GLN A 31 -63.11 76.00 47.62
CA GLN A 31 -62.95 75.55 46.23
C GLN A 31 -61.49 75.60 45.76
N VAL A 32 -60.75 76.64 46.11
CA VAL A 32 -59.32 76.76 45.76
C VAL A 32 -58.52 75.70 46.50
N LYS A 33 -58.79 75.50 47.80
CA LYS A 33 -58.12 74.49 48.62
C LYS A 33 -58.32 73.08 48.06
N HIS A 34 -59.54 72.70 47.70
CA HIS A 34 -59.81 71.40 47.09
C HIS A 34 -59.07 71.22 45.75
N ARG A 35 -59.05 72.27 44.90
CA ARG A 35 -58.30 72.22 43.64
C ARG A 35 -56.80 72.05 43.89
N LEU A 36 -56.25 72.75 44.89
CA LEU A 36 -54.83 72.64 45.26
C LEU A 36 -54.49 71.24 45.78
N GLU A 37 -55.30 70.68 46.69
CA GLU A 37 -55.10 69.33 47.22
C GLU A 37 -55.11 68.27 46.10
N SER A 38 -56.06 68.36 45.17
CA SER A 38 -56.12 67.44 44.02
C SER A 38 -54.91 67.57 43.10
N LYS A 39 -54.40 68.80 42.89
CA LYS A 39 -53.19 69.03 42.10
C LYS A 39 -51.92 68.51 42.79
N ASN A 40 -51.84 68.65 44.12
CA ASN A 40 -50.73 68.11 44.89
C ASN A 40 -50.70 66.57 44.84
N GLN A 41 -51.85 65.91 44.98
CA GLN A 41 -51.93 64.44 44.84
C GLN A 41 -51.45 63.97 43.47
N LEU A 42 -51.88 64.64 42.39
CA LEU A 42 -51.43 64.32 41.04
C LEU A 42 -49.93 64.60 40.84
N LEU A 43 -49.38 65.63 41.50
CA LEU A 43 -47.95 65.89 41.48
C LEU A 43 -47.17 64.76 42.16
N ASP A 44 -47.59 64.31 43.34
CA ASP A 44 -46.96 63.21 44.08
C ASP A 44 -46.96 61.89 43.27
N GLU A 45 -48.07 61.60 42.58
CA GLU A 45 -48.20 60.45 41.67
C GLU A 45 -47.22 60.54 40.49
N LEU A 46 -47.10 61.72 39.87
CA LEU A 46 -46.19 61.96 38.77
C LEU A 46 -44.72 61.88 39.21
N GLU A 47 -44.37 62.43 40.38
CA GLU A 47 -43.03 62.34 40.93
C GLU A 47 -42.64 60.89 41.24
N THR A 48 -43.57 60.12 41.81
CA THR A 48 -43.36 58.69 42.08
C THR A 48 -43.16 57.90 40.78
N SER A 49 -43.98 58.15 39.76
CA SER A 49 -43.88 57.52 38.44
C SER A 49 -42.56 57.89 37.74
N LEU A 50 -42.15 59.16 37.82
CA LEU A 50 -40.88 59.62 37.27
C LEU A 50 -39.70 58.91 37.93
N GLN A 51 -39.72 58.76 39.26
CA GLN A 51 -38.66 58.07 39.98
C GLN A 51 -38.55 56.60 39.58
N GLN A 52 -39.69 55.90 39.44
CA GLN A 52 -39.72 54.52 38.96
C GLN A 52 -39.13 54.40 37.55
N LEU A 53 -39.51 55.29 36.63
CA LEU A 53 -38.95 55.33 35.28
C LEU A 53 -37.45 55.57 35.26
N VAL A 54 -36.93 56.45 36.13
CA VAL A 54 -35.50 56.71 36.25
C VAL A 54 -34.75 55.46 36.72
N ASP A 55 -35.29 54.74 37.71
CA ASP A 55 -34.68 53.52 38.22
C ASP A 55 -34.74 52.37 37.19
N ASP A 56 -35.85 52.24 36.45
CA ASP A 56 -35.99 51.28 35.36
C ASP A 56 -35.00 51.56 34.22
N VAL A 57 -34.87 52.82 33.78
CA VAL A 57 -33.90 53.22 32.75
C VAL A 57 -32.48 52.89 33.22
N ARG A 58 -32.13 53.20 34.47
CA ARG A 58 -30.81 52.86 35.02
C ARG A 58 -30.57 51.35 35.03
N GLY A 59 -31.58 50.56 35.40
CA GLY A 59 -31.50 49.10 35.36
C GLY A 59 -31.30 48.55 33.94
N LEU A 60 -32.01 49.10 32.96
CA LEU A 60 -31.85 48.72 31.55
C LEU A 60 -30.48 49.10 31.00
N GLU A 61 -29.96 50.29 31.32
CA GLU A 61 -28.62 50.71 30.91
C GLU A 61 -27.53 49.80 31.49
N GLN A 62 -27.68 49.38 32.74
CA GLN A 62 -26.74 48.43 33.34
C GLN A 62 -26.78 47.08 32.63
N ARG A 63 -27.98 46.54 32.40
CA ARG A 63 -28.16 45.28 31.67
C ARG A 63 -27.61 45.34 30.25
N ASP A 64 -27.80 46.45 29.54
CA ASP A 64 -27.26 46.61 28.19
C ASP A 64 -25.72 46.58 28.21
N LYS A 65 -25.09 47.27 29.17
CA LYS A 65 -23.62 47.23 29.34
C LYS A 65 -23.11 45.82 29.62
N GLU A 66 -23.80 45.06 30.48
CA GLU A 66 -23.47 43.67 30.78
C GLU A 66 -23.61 42.78 29.54
N ALA A 67 -24.73 42.88 28.83
CA ALA A 67 -24.97 42.12 27.60
C ALA A 67 -23.94 42.44 26.50
N GLN A 68 -23.57 43.71 26.33
CA GLN A 68 -22.52 44.13 25.39
C GLN A 68 -21.15 43.57 25.77
N LYS A 69 -20.83 43.52 27.07
CA LYS A 69 -19.60 42.92 27.57
C LYS A 69 -19.57 41.41 27.28
N GLU A 70 -20.62 40.69 27.62
CA GLU A 70 -20.72 39.25 27.34
C GLU A 70 -20.64 38.94 25.85
N MET A 71 -21.28 39.76 25.00
CA MET A 71 -21.22 39.59 23.55
C MET A 71 -19.78 39.72 23.03
N LYS A 72 -19.02 40.71 23.52
CA LYS A 72 -17.61 40.91 23.17
C LYS A 72 -16.75 39.74 23.62
N GLU A 73 -16.91 39.27 24.86
CA GLU A 73 -16.16 38.15 25.40
C GLU A 73 -16.44 36.85 24.64
N ARG A 74 -17.72 36.55 24.35
CA ARG A 74 -18.11 35.38 23.55
C ARG A 74 -17.56 35.44 22.13
N THR A 75 -17.58 36.62 21.51
CA THR A 75 -17.04 36.81 20.15
C THR A 75 -15.53 36.59 20.13
N ALA A 76 -14.80 37.19 21.08
CA ALA A 76 -13.36 37.02 21.21
C ALA A 76 -12.99 35.54 21.46
N ALA A 77 -13.66 34.87 22.39
CA ALA A 77 -13.43 33.45 22.67
C ALA A 77 -13.69 32.55 21.45
N ARG A 78 -14.79 32.80 20.73
CA ARG A 78 -15.12 32.08 19.49
C ARG A 78 -14.03 32.27 18.43
N ASP A 79 -13.57 33.50 18.23
CA ASP A 79 -12.60 33.81 17.18
C ASP A 79 -11.22 33.25 17.50
N THR A 80 -10.80 33.30 18.78
CA THR A 80 -9.58 32.63 19.25
C THR A 80 -9.66 31.12 19.06
N GLN A 81 -10.73 30.47 19.55
CA GLN A 81 -10.90 29.02 19.41
C GLN A 81 -10.94 28.58 17.94
N ARG A 82 -11.61 29.36 17.08
CA ARG A 82 -11.67 29.11 15.64
C ARG A 82 -10.29 29.26 15.01
N SER A 83 -9.52 30.27 15.39
CA SER A 83 -8.16 30.49 14.86
C SER A 83 -7.21 29.36 15.26
N GLU A 84 -7.25 28.92 16.52
CA GLU A 84 -6.43 27.80 17.00
C GLU A 84 -6.78 26.49 16.30
N LYS A 85 -8.08 26.18 16.19
CA LYS A 85 -8.54 24.97 15.51
C LYS A 85 -8.20 25.00 14.02
N LEU A 86 -8.28 26.17 13.37
CA LEU A 86 -7.89 26.33 11.98
C LEU A 86 -6.39 26.05 11.80
N LYS A 87 -5.53 26.60 12.65
CA LYS A 87 -4.08 26.33 12.63
C LYS A 87 -3.76 24.86 12.81
N GLN A 88 -4.41 24.18 13.77
CA GLN A 88 -4.24 22.74 13.97
C GLN A 88 -4.61 21.95 12.71
N LEU A 89 -5.73 22.28 12.08
CA LEU A 89 -6.16 21.62 10.84
C LEU A 89 -5.19 21.89 9.67
N GLU A 90 -4.62 23.10 9.58
CA GLU A 90 -3.60 23.43 8.58
C GLU A 90 -2.30 22.63 8.80
N GLU A 91 -1.86 22.49 10.05
CA GLU A 91 -0.70 21.67 10.43
C GLU A 91 -0.92 20.19 10.10
N ASP A 92 -2.08 19.64 10.47
CA ASP A 92 -2.46 18.25 10.17
C ASP A 92 -2.54 18.01 8.66
N SER A 93 -3.15 18.94 7.91
CA SER A 93 -3.22 18.88 6.46
C SER A 93 -1.82 18.90 5.82
N SER A 94 -0.92 19.74 6.33
CA SER A 94 0.47 19.81 5.84
C SER A 94 1.21 18.51 6.11
N LYS A 95 1.04 17.93 7.31
CA LYS A 95 1.64 16.65 7.69
C LYS A 95 1.15 15.51 6.80
N LEU A 96 -0.17 15.36 6.65
CA LEU A 96 -0.78 14.34 5.81
C LEU A 96 -0.32 14.46 4.35
N THR A 97 -0.25 15.69 3.82
CA THR A 97 0.24 15.92 2.45
C THR A 97 1.68 15.43 2.26
N LYS A 98 2.56 15.66 3.25
CA LYS A 98 3.94 15.17 3.21
C LYS A 98 4.00 13.65 3.31
N GLU A 99 3.19 13.05 4.17
CA GLU A 99 3.11 11.60 4.33
C GLU A 99 2.61 10.92 3.05
N ILE A 100 1.57 11.47 2.41
CA ILE A 100 1.06 10.99 1.12
C ILE A 100 2.17 11.03 0.07
N ALA A 101 2.83 12.16 -0.12
CA ALA A 101 3.90 12.29 -1.11
C ALA A 101 5.06 11.29 -0.85
N SER A 102 5.41 11.05 0.41
CA SER A 102 6.41 10.05 0.78
C SER A 102 5.95 8.62 0.45
N CYS A 103 4.70 8.29 0.77
CA CYS A 103 4.11 6.98 0.48
C CYS A 103 3.99 6.74 -1.03
N GLU A 104 3.54 7.72 -1.81
CA GLU A 104 3.47 7.65 -3.27
C GLU A 104 4.85 7.41 -3.90
N SER A 105 5.87 8.12 -3.43
CA SER A 105 7.26 7.91 -3.90
C SER A 105 7.75 6.50 -3.58
N LYS A 106 7.51 6.00 -2.35
CA LYS A 106 7.87 4.63 -1.98
C LYS A 106 7.13 3.60 -2.83
N LEU A 107 5.83 3.80 -3.06
CA LEU A 107 5.01 2.91 -3.88
C LEU A 107 5.55 2.84 -5.31
N LYS A 108 5.80 4.00 -5.93
CA LYS A 108 6.35 4.08 -7.28
C LYS A 108 7.70 3.37 -7.42
N ASN A 109 8.58 3.51 -6.43
CA ASN A 109 9.85 2.80 -6.42
C ASN A 109 9.64 1.29 -6.35
N ARG A 110 8.74 0.81 -5.49
CA ARG A 110 8.42 -0.61 -5.37
C ARG A 110 7.77 -1.19 -6.63
N GLU A 111 6.92 -0.42 -7.30
CA GLU A 111 6.34 -0.80 -8.59
C GLU A 111 7.44 -0.95 -9.66
N SER A 112 8.38 -0.01 -9.71
CA SER A 112 9.53 -0.08 -10.63
C SER A 112 10.42 -1.30 -10.33
N ASP A 113 10.72 -1.57 -9.06
CA ASP A 113 11.50 -2.75 -8.66
C ASP A 113 10.78 -4.05 -9.06
N LEU A 114 9.47 -4.12 -8.85
CA LEU A 114 8.66 -5.29 -9.20
C LEU A 114 8.65 -5.52 -10.72
N GLN A 115 8.54 -4.47 -11.51
CA GLN A 115 8.61 -4.57 -12.98
C GLN A 115 9.98 -5.08 -13.43
N ALA A 116 11.07 -4.58 -12.84
CA ALA A 116 12.42 -5.07 -13.15
C ALA A 116 12.59 -6.55 -12.75
N HIS A 117 12.07 -6.97 -11.60
CA HIS A 117 12.09 -8.36 -11.18
C HIS A 117 11.31 -9.27 -12.12
N LEU A 118 10.12 -8.85 -12.57
CA LEU A 118 9.31 -9.61 -13.53
C LEU A 118 10.05 -9.78 -14.87
N GLU A 119 10.72 -8.75 -15.36
CA GLU A 119 11.47 -8.83 -16.61
C GLU A 119 12.69 -9.75 -16.48
N ASN A 120 13.44 -9.63 -15.39
CA ASN A 120 14.55 -10.53 -15.08
C ASN A 120 14.08 -11.99 -14.97
N GLN A 121 12.92 -12.23 -14.35
CA GLN A 121 12.34 -13.57 -14.23
C GLN A 121 11.99 -14.15 -15.61
N LYS A 122 11.41 -13.35 -16.51
CA LYS A 122 11.13 -13.79 -17.88
C LYS A 122 12.41 -14.18 -18.63
N GLN A 123 13.45 -13.34 -18.55
CA GLN A 123 14.74 -13.63 -19.19
C GLN A 123 15.39 -14.89 -18.62
N SER A 124 15.35 -15.06 -17.30
CA SER A 124 15.84 -16.27 -16.63
C SER A 124 15.09 -17.52 -17.07
N ASN A 125 13.76 -17.45 -17.19
CA ASN A 125 12.94 -18.57 -17.68
C ASN A 125 13.29 -18.95 -19.14
N VAL A 126 13.52 -17.96 -20.00
CA VAL A 126 13.95 -18.21 -21.39
C VAL A 126 15.33 -18.88 -21.42
N ALA A 127 16.28 -18.39 -20.62
CA ALA A 127 17.61 -18.98 -20.51
C ALA A 127 17.57 -20.41 -19.97
N MET A 128 16.73 -20.68 -18.97
CA MET A 128 16.51 -22.02 -18.42
C MET A 128 15.92 -22.98 -19.46
N ALA A 129 14.93 -22.54 -20.24
CA ALA A 129 14.35 -23.37 -21.30
C ALA A 129 15.38 -23.72 -22.40
N GLU A 130 16.26 -22.77 -22.73
CA GLU A 130 17.33 -23.00 -23.71
C GLU A 130 18.39 -23.95 -23.17
N LEU A 131 18.85 -23.76 -21.92
CA LEU A 131 19.78 -24.69 -21.26
C LEU A 131 19.22 -26.10 -21.16
N GLN A 132 17.91 -26.23 -20.88
CA GLN A 132 17.24 -27.53 -20.85
C GLN A 132 17.28 -28.22 -22.21
N LYS A 133 16.95 -27.50 -23.31
CA LYS A 133 17.07 -28.05 -24.67
C LYS A 133 18.49 -28.47 -25.01
N GLN A 134 19.49 -27.68 -24.61
CA GLN A 134 20.90 -28.01 -24.84
C GLN A 134 21.34 -29.23 -24.05
N ALA A 135 20.89 -29.37 -22.80
CA ALA A 135 21.14 -30.55 -21.98
C ALA A 135 20.51 -31.81 -22.61
N GLU A 136 19.24 -31.74 -23.03
CA GLU A 136 18.55 -32.85 -23.72
C GLU A 136 19.25 -33.24 -25.04
N ALA A 137 19.74 -32.27 -25.80
CA ALA A 137 20.48 -32.53 -27.03
C ALA A 137 21.83 -33.22 -26.76
N LYS A 138 22.59 -32.73 -25.77
CA LYS A 138 23.86 -33.35 -25.35
C LYS A 138 23.64 -34.75 -24.79
N GLU A 139 22.59 -34.98 -24.02
CA GLU A 139 22.23 -36.30 -23.49
C GLU A 139 21.95 -37.30 -24.63
N LYS A 140 21.23 -36.87 -25.69
CA LYS A 140 21.00 -37.70 -26.89
C LYS A 140 22.31 -38.04 -27.61
N VAL A 141 23.25 -37.09 -27.68
CA VAL A 141 24.57 -37.35 -28.28
C VAL A 141 25.37 -38.34 -27.43
N ALA A 142 25.43 -38.11 -26.12
CA ALA A 142 26.13 -38.99 -25.19
C ALA A 142 25.58 -40.43 -25.24
N LYS A 143 24.25 -40.60 -25.28
CA LYS A 143 23.62 -41.93 -25.45
C LYS A 143 24.04 -42.62 -26.75
N ARG A 144 24.08 -41.90 -27.86
CA ARG A 144 24.53 -42.44 -29.16
C ARG A 144 26.01 -42.80 -29.17
N GLU A 145 26.85 -42.02 -28.49
CA GLU A 145 28.27 -42.34 -28.36
C GLU A 145 28.49 -43.55 -27.44
N GLN A 146 27.72 -43.66 -26.35
CA GLN A 146 27.71 -44.82 -25.47
C GLN A 146 27.31 -46.10 -26.22
N GLU A 147 26.22 -46.07 -26.98
CA GLU A 147 25.78 -47.22 -27.80
C GLU A 147 26.88 -47.68 -28.79
N LYS A 148 27.59 -46.73 -29.41
CA LYS A 148 28.72 -47.04 -30.31
C LYS A 148 29.91 -47.61 -29.57
N PHE A 149 30.24 -47.06 -28.41
CA PHE A 149 31.29 -47.57 -27.55
C PHE A 149 30.99 -49.02 -27.14
N ASP A 150 29.79 -49.30 -26.64
CA ASP A 150 29.37 -50.64 -26.22
C ASP A 150 29.43 -51.64 -27.38
N ALA A 151 28.99 -51.24 -28.57
CA ALA A 151 29.06 -52.08 -29.78
C ALA A 151 30.51 -52.39 -30.21
N LEU A 152 31.40 -51.40 -30.16
CA LEU A 152 32.82 -51.59 -30.47
C LEU A 152 33.52 -52.47 -29.44
N ALA A 153 33.24 -52.27 -28.15
CA ALA A 153 33.79 -53.09 -27.08
C ALA A 153 33.37 -54.56 -27.20
N ALA A 154 32.10 -54.82 -27.57
CA ALA A 154 31.63 -56.17 -27.84
C ALA A 154 32.36 -56.81 -29.04
N GLN A 155 32.56 -56.08 -30.14
CA GLN A 155 33.32 -56.57 -31.29
C GLN A 155 34.80 -56.79 -30.97
N GLU A 156 35.43 -55.93 -30.19
CA GLU A 156 36.83 -56.12 -29.75
C GLU A 156 36.97 -57.43 -28.96
N ALA A 157 36.03 -57.73 -28.06
CA ALA A 157 36.03 -58.96 -27.29
C ALA A 157 35.93 -60.22 -28.19
N THR A 158 35.08 -60.18 -29.23
CA THR A 158 35.00 -61.30 -30.20
C THR A 158 36.28 -61.45 -31.02
N TYR A 159 36.85 -60.34 -31.48
CA TYR A 159 38.09 -60.36 -32.27
C TYR A 159 39.29 -60.86 -31.46
N LYS A 160 39.41 -60.46 -30.19
CA LYS A 160 40.44 -61.01 -29.29
C LYS A 160 40.37 -62.53 -29.22
N LYS A 161 39.17 -63.07 -29.04
CA LYS A 161 38.94 -64.52 -29.02
C LYS A 161 39.33 -65.19 -30.35
N ASP A 162 39.07 -64.54 -31.47
CA ASP A 162 39.44 -65.09 -32.79
C ASP A 162 40.94 -64.97 -33.08
N ILE A 163 41.61 -63.93 -32.59
CA ILE A 163 43.08 -63.81 -32.61
C ILE A 163 43.70 -64.89 -31.75
N GLU A 164 43.20 -65.13 -30.54
CA GLU A 164 43.68 -66.22 -29.67
C GLU A 164 43.56 -67.59 -30.38
N LYS A 165 42.44 -67.85 -31.06
CA LYS A 165 42.27 -69.06 -31.88
C LYS A 165 43.27 -69.12 -33.04
N ALA A 166 43.46 -68.01 -33.76
CA ALA A 166 44.38 -67.94 -34.90
C ALA A 166 45.85 -68.12 -34.46
N GLN A 167 46.24 -67.49 -33.34
CA GLN A 167 47.54 -67.67 -32.69
C GLN A 167 47.75 -69.14 -32.30
N TRP A 168 46.76 -69.77 -31.68
CA TRP A 168 46.81 -71.19 -31.33
C TRP A 168 46.96 -72.08 -32.57
N SER A 169 46.16 -71.82 -33.62
CA SER A 169 46.27 -72.55 -34.90
C SER A 169 47.64 -72.37 -35.56
N MET A 170 48.22 -71.17 -35.51
CA MET A 170 49.55 -70.89 -36.05
C MET A 170 50.65 -71.62 -35.24
N GLN A 171 50.53 -71.64 -33.91
CA GLN A 171 51.42 -72.41 -33.05
C GLN A 171 51.32 -73.92 -33.33
N ALA A 172 50.10 -74.45 -33.50
CA ALA A 172 49.88 -75.86 -33.86
C ALA A 172 50.52 -76.23 -35.21
N LEU A 173 50.33 -75.38 -36.23
CA LEU A 173 50.97 -75.54 -37.55
C LEU A 173 52.51 -75.47 -37.47
N THR A 174 53.05 -74.55 -36.67
CA THR A 174 54.50 -74.39 -36.46
C THR A 174 55.11 -75.60 -35.73
N ALA A 175 54.34 -76.22 -34.83
CA ALA A 175 54.72 -77.47 -34.14
C ALA A 175 54.59 -78.72 -35.01
N GLY A 176 54.20 -78.59 -36.30
CA GLY A 176 54.10 -79.69 -37.25
C GLY A 176 52.79 -80.48 -37.18
N MET A 177 51.77 -79.97 -36.48
CA MET A 177 50.42 -80.53 -36.52
C MET A 177 49.71 -80.00 -37.76
N SER A 178 49.64 -80.77 -38.85
CA SER A 178 48.79 -80.42 -39.99
C SER A 178 47.32 -80.42 -39.54
N ALA A 179 46.43 -79.71 -40.27
CA ALA A 179 45.02 -79.49 -39.99
C ALA A 179 44.14 -80.77 -40.00
N GLN A 180 44.54 -81.78 -39.23
CA GLN A 180 43.88 -83.09 -39.11
C GLN A 180 43.28 -83.29 -37.71
N ALA A 181 43.28 -82.26 -36.85
CA ALA A 181 42.70 -82.30 -35.52
C ALA A 181 41.91 -81.02 -35.19
N GLY A 182 40.75 -80.85 -35.83
CA GLY A 182 39.72 -79.87 -35.47
C GLY A 182 38.35 -80.33 -35.97
N PRO A 183 37.22 -80.05 -35.26
CA PRO A 183 36.03 -80.92 -35.28
C PRO A 183 35.08 -80.76 -36.47
N GLU A 184 35.41 -79.95 -37.47
CA GLU A 184 34.57 -79.75 -38.66
C GLU A 184 35.47 -79.64 -39.90
N ALA A 185 35.97 -80.79 -40.36
CA ALA A 185 36.74 -80.91 -41.59
C ALA A 185 35.83 -81.35 -42.73
N THR A 186 35.41 -80.42 -43.59
CA THR A 186 34.99 -80.73 -44.96
C THR A 186 36.21 -80.66 -45.86
N ALA A 187 36.59 -81.82 -46.39
CA ALA A 187 37.67 -81.99 -47.33
C ALA A 187 37.29 -81.42 -48.71
N GLU A 188 38.14 -80.56 -49.27
CA GLU A 188 38.42 -80.44 -50.72
C GLU A 188 39.42 -79.30 -50.98
N GLY A 189 40.44 -79.57 -51.82
CA GLY A 189 41.10 -78.54 -52.63
C GLY A 189 42.55 -78.15 -52.31
N GLU A 190 43.48 -78.86 -52.94
CA GLU A 190 44.77 -78.44 -53.55
C GLU A 190 45.47 -77.11 -53.13
N GLY A 191 46.78 -77.20 -52.83
CA GLY A 191 47.75 -76.29 -53.48
C GLY A 191 48.61 -75.31 -52.65
N LYS A 192 48.95 -75.56 -51.37
CA LYS A 192 49.92 -74.70 -50.65
C LYS A 192 50.90 -75.49 -49.78
N SER A 193 52.20 -75.20 -49.86
CA SER A 193 53.22 -75.83 -48.99
C SER A 193 53.04 -75.39 -47.52
N LEU A 194 53.52 -76.17 -46.54
CA LEU A 194 53.46 -75.79 -45.11
C LEU A 194 54.01 -74.37 -44.85
N ARG A 195 55.06 -73.99 -45.59
CA ARG A 195 55.66 -72.66 -45.54
C ARG A 195 54.72 -71.56 -46.02
N GLU A 196 53.91 -71.86 -47.03
CA GLU A 196 52.94 -70.94 -47.63
C GLU A 196 51.68 -70.81 -46.76
N GLN A 197 51.26 -71.91 -46.10
CA GLN A 197 50.20 -71.88 -45.08
C GLN A 197 50.62 -71.10 -43.83
N LEU A 198 51.87 -71.24 -43.39
CA LEU A 198 52.42 -70.44 -42.28
C LEU A 198 52.53 -68.97 -42.65
N LEU A 199 52.95 -68.64 -43.88
CA LEU A 199 53.04 -67.26 -44.35
C LEU A 199 51.65 -66.61 -44.43
N ASP A 200 50.64 -67.31 -44.95
CA ASP A 200 49.25 -66.83 -44.98
C ASP A 200 48.70 -66.65 -43.56
N ALA A 201 48.91 -67.61 -42.66
CA ALA A 201 48.46 -67.52 -41.28
C ALA A 201 49.14 -66.35 -40.53
N GLN A 202 50.45 -66.15 -40.75
CA GLN A 202 51.21 -65.05 -40.17
C GLN A 202 50.76 -63.68 -40.71
N THR A 203 50.48 -63.59 -42.02
CA THR A 203 49.97 -62.36 -42.65
C THR A 203 48.60 -62.03 -42.09
N LYS A 204 47.70 -63.01 -42.03
CA LYS A 204 46.35 -62.84 -41.47
C LYS A 204 46.36 -62.45 -40.00
N LEU A 205 47.26 -63.02 -39.21
CA LEU A 205 47.43 -62.68 -37.79
C LEU A 205 47.94 -61.24 -37.61
N SER A 206 48.91 -60.83 -38.43
CA SER A 206 49.39 -59.45 -38.46
C SER A 206 48.29 -58.45 -38.85
N GLU A 207 47.44 -58.80 -39.81
CA GLU A 207 46.28 -57.98 -40.21
C GLU A 207 45.27 -57.86 -39.07
N MET A 208 44.94 -58.97 -38.41
CA MET A 208 44.02 -58.97 -37.27
C MET A 208 44.56 -58.17 -36.07
N ASP A 209 45.87 -58.24 -35.79
CA ASP A 209 46.51 -57.44 -34.74
C ASP A 209 46.49 -55.93 -35.06
N ALA A 210 46.69 -55.57 -36.33
CA ALA A 210 46.59 -54.18 -36.79
C ALA A 210 45.15 -53.65 -36.63
N ASP A 211 44.15 -54.46 -36.98
CA ASP A 211 42.73 -54.13 -36.82
C ASP A 211 42.33 -54.00 -35.34
N LEU A 212 42.84 -54.86 -34.46
CA LEU A 212 42.62 -54.77 -33.01
C LEU A 212 43.17 -53.43 -32.47
N LYS A 213 44.41 -53.06 -32.82
CA LYS A 213 44.99 -51.78 -32.40
C LYS A 213 44.15 -50.59 -32.86
N LYS A 214 43.66 -50.62 -34.11
CA LYS A 214 42.80 -49.58 -34.67
C LYS A 214 41.50 -49.44 -33.88
N ARG A 215 40.87 -50.56 -33.50
CA ARG A 215 39.66 -50.55 -32.67
C ARG A 215 39.93 -50.06 -31.24
N ASN A 216 41.04 -50.44 -30.62
CA ASN A 216 41.40 -49.96 -29.28
C ASN A 216 41.57 -48.44 -29.23
N MET A 217 42.21 -47.86 -30.25
CA MET A 217 42.31 -46.40 -30.37
C MET A 217 40.93 -45.74 -30.50
N ALA A 218 40.01 -46.34 -31.26
CA ALA A 218 38.64 -45.83 -31.39
C ALA A 218 37.88 -45.89 -30.06
N ILE A 219 37.98 -47.01 -29.32
CA ILE A 219 37.36 -47.21 -28.02
C ILE A 219 37.86 -46.17 -27.00
N SER A 220 39.17 -45.94 -26.92
CA SER A 220 39.76 -44.90 -26.05
C SER A 220 39.23 -43.50 -26.38
N SER A 221 39.14 -43.17 -27.67
CA SER A 221 38.58 -41.88 -28.12
C SER A 221 37.09 -41.73 -27.79
N PHE A 222 36.30 -42.82 -27.79
CA PHE A 222 34.91 -42.76 -27.35
C PHE A 222 34.80 -42.61 -25.83
N GLN A 223 35.66 -43.28 -25.04
CA GLN A 223 35.69 -43.12 -23.59
C GLN A 223 35.98 -41.69 -23.16
N GLU A 224 36.93 -41.01 -23.81
CA GLU A 224 37.26 -39.61 -23.53
C GLU A 224 36.13 -38.63 -23.87
N ARG A 225 35.25 -38.97 -24.81
CA ARG A 225 34.11 -38.11 -25.21
C ARG A 225 32.86 -38.32 -24.37
N ILE A 226 32.74 -39.48 -23.74
CA ILE A 226 31.62 -39.85 -22.88
C ILE A 226 31.83 -39.34 -21.43
N ALA A 227 33.09 -39.29 -20.98
CA ALA A 227 33.48 -38.81 -19.65
C ALA A 227 33.34 -37.28 -19.50
#